data_AF-A0A448MIZ8-F1
#
_entry.id   AF-A0A448MIZ8-F1
#
_cell.length_a   1.000
_cell.length_b   1.000
_cell.length_c   1.000
_cell.angle_alpha   90.00
_cell.angle_beta   90.00
_cell.angle_gamma   90.00
#
_symmetry.space_group_name_H-M   'P 1'
#
loop_
_entity.id
_entity.type
_entity.pdbx_description
1 polymer ?
#
loop_
_entity_poly.entity_id
_entity_poly.type
_entity_poly.pdbx_seq_one_letter_code
_entity_poly.pdbx_strand_id
1 'polypeptide(L)'
;MNNVNNKYIAYYNGMTGSRLKQFLREGYSVDNYTKFVPSKAVAIFAEAVIIEEYQDLQIEDFIDRLNNKALVKKPKGYNYQISKYVKSNLGKATVLDHDVNRPGNVAEDFAEALNYFYKVHSNINKDPSTWGEEHKNYEREIIEYYGNHRRGTDMVNRFKKLKGKL
;
A
#
# COMPACT_ATOMS: atom_id res chain seq x y z
N MET A 1 -7.70 43.80 7.21
CA MET A 1 -8.32 42.47 7.00
C MET A 1 -8.48 42.27 5.50
N ASN A 2 -7.47 41.67 4.85
CA ASN A 2 -7.44 41.57 3.40
C ASN A 2 -7.98 40.23 2.91
N ASN A 3 -8.81 40.36 1.90
CA ASN A 3 -9.74 39.41 1.33
C ASN A 3 -9.00 38.44 0.38
N VAL A 4 -8.17 37.56 0.93
CA VAL A 4 -7.46 36.52 0.17
C VAL A 4 -7.75 35.17 0.83
N ASN A 5 -8.95 34.60 0.61
CA ASN A 5 -9.17 33.16 0.83
C ASN A 5 -10.48 32.57 0.27
N ASN A 6 -11.17 33.25 -0.66
CA ASN A 6 -12.36 32.67 -1.33
C ASN A 6 -12.07 32.04 -2.70
N LYS A 7 -10.82 32.03 -3.18
CA LYS A 7 -10.48 31.46 -4.50
C LYS A 7 -10.38 29.93 -4.50
N TYR A 8 -10.32 29.32 -3.32
CA TYR A 8 -10.40 27.88 -3.12
C TYR A 8 -11.63 27.54 -2.26
N ILE A 9 -12.82 28.02 -2.64
CA ILE A 9 -14.05 27.36 -2.17
C ILE A 9 -13.90 25.91 -2.59
N ALA A 10 -13.67 25.02 -1.63
CA ALA A 10 -13.55 23.60 -1.88
C ALA A 10 -14.77 23.18 -2.71
N TYR A 11 -14.54 22.71 -3.94
CA TYR A 11 -15.58 22.33 -4.91
C TYR A 11 -16.62 21.36 -4.31
N TYR A 12 -16.26 20.73 -3.20
CA TYR A 12 -17.02 19.76 -2.45
C TYR A 12 -17.89 20.36 -1.32
N ASN A 13 -17.81 21.67 -1.02
CA ASN A 13 -18.64 22.38 -0.03
C ASN A 13 -18.78 21.65 1.34
N GLY A 14 -17.67 21.11 1.85
CA GLY A 14 -17.66 20.33 3.09
C GLY A 14 -18.25 18.90 2.97
N MET A 15 -18.58 18.41 1.77
CA MET A 15 -19.00 17.03 1.56
C MET A 15 -17.86 16.07 1.91
N THR A 16 -18.18 15.07 2.73
CA THR A 16 -17.26 14.01 3.15
C THR A 16 -17.95 12.64 3.09
N GLY A 17 -17.17 11.59 3.32
CA GLY A 17 -17.69 10.22 3.48
C GLY A 17 -18.49 9.71 2.29
N SER A 18 -19.59 9.00 2.57
CA SER A 18 -20.44 8.35 1.56
C SER A 18 -21.04 9.35 0.56
N ARG A 19 -21.36 10.57 1.01
CA ARG A 19 -21.94 11.61 0.14
C ARG A 19 -20.94 12.09 -0.90
N LEU A 20 -19.70 12.37 -0.48
CA LEU A 20 -18.62 12.70 -1.41
C LEU A 20 -18.35 11.55 -2.37
N LYS A 21 -18.33 10.29 -1.87
CA LYS A 21 -18.14 9.11 -2.72
C LYS A 21 -19.21 8.96 -3.79
N GLN A 22 -20.47 9.20 -3.46
CA GLN A 22 -21.57 9.14 -4.43
C GLN A 22 -21.42 10.22 -5.49
N PHE A 23 -21.18 11.47 -5.06
CA PHE A 23 -20.95 12.60 -5.96
C PHE A 23 -19.80 12.35 -6.95
N LEU A 24 -18.65 11.86 -6.47
CA LEU A 24 -17.50 11.55 -7.34
C LEU A 24 -17.76 10.43 -8.36
N ARG A 25 -18.78 9.59 -8.12
CA ARG A 25 -19.10 8.43 -8.97
C ARG A 25 -20.29 8.69 -9.89
N GLU A 26 -20.87 9.88 -9.88
CA GLU A 26 -21.94 10.25 -10.79
C GLU A 26 -21.50 10.06 -12.25
N GLY A 27 -22.30 9.35 -13.04
CA GLY A 27 -21.98 9.00 -14.43
C GLY A 27 -21.02 7.82 -14.62
N TYR A 28 -20.31 7.36 -13.57
CA TYR A 28 -19.42 6.20 -13.63
C TYR A 28 -20.18 4.89 -13.33
N SER A 29 -20.93 4.40 -14.32
CA SER A 29 -21.66 3.13 -14.29
C SER A 29 -21.06 2.08 -15.24
N VAL A 30 -21.58 0.85 -15.19
CA VAL A 30 -21.20 -0.22 -16.14
C VAL A 30 -21.48 0.19 -17.59
N ASP A 31 -22.58 0.92 -17.85
CA ASP A 31 -22.96 1.37 -19.19
C ASP A 31 -21.99 2.41 -19.79
N ASN A 32 -21.25 3.09 -18.90
CA ASN A 32 -20.23 4.07 -19.25
C ASN A 32 -18.80 3.56 -19.03
N TYR A 33 -18.63 2.26 -18.77
CA TYR A 33 -17.32 1.64 -18.70
C TYR A 33 -16.55 1.88 -20.01
N THR A 34 -15.26 2.22 -19.91
CA THR A 34 -14.35 2.68 -20.99
C THR A 34 -14.73 3.97 -21.72
N LYS A 35 -15.89 4.59 -21.43
CA LYS A 35 -16.29 5.87 -22.03
C LYS A 35 -15.78 7.05 -21.21
N PHE A 36 -15.52 8.17 -21.88
CA PHE A 36 -15.21 9.42 -21.21
C PHE A 36 -16.46 10.00 -20.55
N VAL A 37 -16.39 10.22 -19.24
CA VAL A 37 -17.44 10.87 -18.44
C VAL A 37 -16.87 12.19 -17.91
N PRO A 38 -17.35 13.35 -18.38
CA PRO A 38 -16.88 14.64 -17.90
C PRO A 38 -17.24 14.81 -16.42
N SER A 39 -16.23 15.05 -15.57
CA SER A 39 -16.45 15.33 -14.15
C SER A 39 -15.47 16.39 -13.69
N LYS A 40 -15.97 17.61 -13.44
CA LYS A 40 -15.16 18.71 -12.90
C LYS A 40 -14.57 18.36 -11.53
N ALA A 41 -15.28 17.56 -10.75
CA ALA A 41 -14.84 17.04 -9.47
C ALA A 41 -13.61 16.13 -9.60
N VAL A 42 -13.58 15.25 -10.61
CA VAL A 42 -12.45 14.36 -10.90
C VAL A 42 -11.33 15.11 -11.62
N ALA A 43 -11.67 16.07 -12.49
CA ALA A 43 -10.70 16.89 -13.22
C ALA A 43 -9.76 17.64 -12.28
N ILE A 44 -10.25 18.18 -11.16
CA ILE A 44 -9.40 18.83 -10.15
C ILE A 44 -8.32 17.88 -9.61
N PHE A 45 -8.67 16.61 -9.36
CA PHE A 45 -7.69 15.61 -8.93
C PHE A 45 -6.72 15.25 -10.07
N ALA A 46 -7.21 15.14 -11.31
CA ALA A 46 -6.38 14.86 -12.47
C ALA A 46 -5.34 15.98 -12.75
N GLU A 47 -5.73 17.24 -12.54
CA GLU A 47 -4.81 18.38 -12.60
C GLU A 47 -3.84 18.35 -11.41
N ALA A 48 -4.33 18.04 -10.20
CA ALA A 48 -3.47 18.01 -9.02
C ALA A 48 -2.34 16.97 -9.13
N VAL A 49 -2.58 15.80 -9.71
CA VAL A 49 -1.55 14.73 -9.78
C VAL A 49 -0.36 15.06 -10.69
N ILE A 50 -0.48 16.05 -11.58
CA ILE A 50 0.63 16.51 -12.44
C ILE A 50 1.41 17.69 -11.85
N ILE A 51 0.92 18.29 -10.76
CA ILE A 51 1.61 19.38 -10.06
C ILE A 51 2.81 18.80 -9.31
N GLU A 52 4.00 19.38 -9.52
CA GLU A 52 5.26 18.91 -8.91
C GLU A 52 5.17 18.91 -7.38
N GLU A 53 4.64 19.97 -6.78
CA GLU A 53 4.48 20.07 -5.33
C GLU A 53 3.54 18.98 -4.77
N TYR A 54 2.52 18.58 -5.54
CA TYR A 54 1.66 17.46 -5.14
C TYR A 54 2.41 16.13 -5.23
N GLN A 55 3.22 15.94 -6.26
CA GLN A 55 4.04 14.72 -6.42
C GLN A 55 5.07 14.58 -5.30
N ASP A 56 5.73 15.67 -4.91
CA ASP A 56 6.64 15.70 -3.77
C ASP A 56 5.94 15.29 -2.48
N LEU A 57 4.75 15.84 -2.22
CA LEU A 57 3.93 15.44 -1.06
C LEU A 57 3.51 13.96 -1.11
N GLN A 58 3.24 13.40 -2.30
CA GLN A 58 2.96 11.97 -2.43
C GLN A 58 4.19 11.12 -2.10
N ILE A 59 5.38 11.54 -2.53
CA ILE A 59 6.63 10.85 -2.19
C ILE A 59 6.84 10.86 -0.68
N GLU A 60 6.63 12.01 -0.02
CA GLU A 60 6.70 12.11 1.44
C GLU A 60 5.68 11.19 2.14
N ASP A 61 4.41 11.15 1.69
CA ASP A 61 3.41 10.22 2.26
C ASP A 61 3.81 8.76 2.04
N PHE A 62 4.40 8.39 0.89
CA PHE A 62 4.88 7.02 0.67
C PHE A 62 6.07 6.67 1.56
N ILE A 63 7.00 7.60 1.80
CA ILE A 63 8.13 7.41 2.71
C ILE A 63 7.62 7.24 4.14
N ASP A 64 6.72 8.11 4.61
CA ASP A 64 6.09 7.99 5.93
C ASP A 64 5.30 6.68 6.04
N ARG A 65 4.49 6.35 5.03
CA ARG A 65 3.72 5.13 5.01
C ARG A 65 4.59 3.90 5.08
N LEU A 66 5.67 3.83 4.30
CA LEU A 66 6.58 2.68 4.34
C LEU A 66 7.19 2.54 5.75
N ASN A 67 7.81 3.61 6.25
CA ASN A 67 8.65 3.55 7.44
C ASN A 67 7.86 3.56 8.75
N ASN A 68 6.74 4.29 8.81
CA ASN A 68 6.01 4.56 10.04
C ASN A 68 4.62 3.91 10.10
N LYS A 69 4.12 3.34 8.98
CA LYS A 69 2.81 2.66 8.96
C LYS A 69 2.92 1.19 8.58
N ALA A 70 3.64 0.86 7.50
CA ALA A 70 3.66 -0.46 6.92
C ALA A 70 4.69 -1.39 7.60
N LEU A 71 5.96 -0.98 7.66
CA LEU A 71 7.04 -1.82 8.21
C LEU A 71 6.98 -1.96 9.74
N VAL A 72 6.34 -1.03 10.44
CA VAL A 72 6.19 -1.08 11.91
C VAL A 72 5.07 -2.02 12.37
N LYS A 73 4.25 -2.53 11.45
CA LYS A 73 3.19 -3.50 11.79
C LYS A 73 3.82 -4.78 12.31
N LYS A 74 3.17 -5.38 13.30
CA LYS A 74 3.51 -6.71 13.81
C LYS A 74 2.60 -7.74 13.14
N PRO A 75 3.14 -8.78 12.48
CA PRO A 75 2.33 -9.87 11.98
C PRO A 75 1.55 -10.52 13.12
N LYS A 76 0.28 -10.87 12.89
CA LYS A 76 -0.59 -11.45 13.91
C LYS A 76 0.02 -12.74 14.49
N GLY A 77 0.18 -12.80 15.81
CA GLY A 77 0.81 -13.94 16.49
C GLY A 77 2.35 -13.95 16.51
N TYR A 78 2.99 -12.88 16.02
CA TYR A 78 4.44 -12.71 16.05
C TYR A 78 4.85 -11.49 16.88
N ASN A 79 6.04 -11.56 17.49
CA ASN A 79 6.51 -10.54 18.43
C ASN A 79 7.24 -9.37 17.75
N TYR A 80 7.75 -9.60 16.54
CA TYR A 80 8.61 -8.66 15.82
C TYR A 80 7.83 -7.90 14.75
N GLN A 81 8.25 -6.66 14.47
CA GLN A 81 7.71 -5.87 13.37
C GLN A 81 8.16 -6.42 12.02
N ILE A 82 7.40 -6.16 10.96
CA ILE A 82 7.74 -6.53 9.58
C ILE A 82 9.15 -6.02 9.19
N SER A 83 9.57 -4.85 9.69
CA SER A 83 10.92 -4.29 9.52
C SER A 83 12.07 -5.23 9.96
N LYS A 84 11.82 -6.18 10.86
CA LYS A 84 12.81 -7.18 11.29
C LYS A 84 12.92 -8.35 10.32
N TYR A 85 11.82 -8.70 9.65
CA TYR A 85 11.75 -9.75 8.64
C TYR A 85 12.17 -9.27 7.25
N VAL A 86 11.95 -7.99 6.95
CA VAL A 86 12.04 -7.43 5.59
C VAL A 86 13.11 -6.34 5.50
N LYS A 87 14.19 -6.62 4.77
CA LYS A 87 15.32 -5.70 4.53
C LYS A 87 15.46 -5.32 3.05
N SER A 88 15.10 -6.21 2.13
CA SER A 88 15.27 -6.04 0.68
C SER A 88 14.33 -4.97 0.09
N ASN A 89 14.73 -4.38 -1.05
CA ASN A 89 13.89 -3.43 -1.78
C ASN A 89 12.59 -4.07 -2.27
N LEU A 90 12.66 -5.30 -2.81
CA LEU A 90 11.48 -6.04 -3.25
C LEU A 90 10.51 -6.30 -2.09
N GLY A 91 11.02 -6.73 -0.93
CA GLY A 91 10.19 -6.97 0.24
C GLY A 91 9.53 -5.68 0.75
N LYS A 92 10.29 -4.59 0.89
CA LYS A 92 9.77 -3.28 1.30
C LYS A 92 8.70 -2.76 0.33
N ALA A 93 8.96 -2.85 -0.98
CA ALA A 93 8.01 -2.45 -2.00
C ALA A 93 6.73 -3.29 -1.99
N THR A 94 6.84 -4.59 -1.73
CA THR A 94 5.69 -5.50 -1.64
C THR A 94 4.81 -5.18 -0.42
N VAL A 95 5.43 -4.88 0.72
CA VAL A 95 4.71 -4.47 1.94
C VAL A 95 4.06 -3.09 1.77
N LEU A 96 4.76 -2.11 1.19
CA LEU A 96 4.21 -0.79 0.89
C LEU A 96 3.02 -0.90 -0.07
N ASP A 97 3.16 -1.67 -1.15
CA ASP A 97 2.09 -1.90 -2.10
C ASP A 97 0.84 -2.50 -1.42
N HIS A 98 1.04 -3.43 -0.49
CA HIS A 98 -0.08 -4.00 0.27
C HIS A 98 -0.72 -2.94 1.17
N ASP A 99 0.10 -2.17 1.89
CA ASP A 99 -0.39 -1.15 2.81
C ASP A 99 -1.22 -0.07 2.10
N VAL A 100 -0.79 0.37 0.91
CA VAL A 100 -1.52 1.34 0.09
C VAL A 100 -2.88 0.78 -0.36
N ASN A 101 -2.94 -0.50 -0.72
CA ASN A 101 -4.15 -1.08 -1.31
C ASN A 101 -5.13 -1.65 -0.28
N ARG A 102 -4.63 -2.30 0.77
CA ARG A 102 -5.40 -3.02 1.81
C ARG A 102 -4.67 -2.95 3.15
N PRO A 103 -4.55 -1.76 3.77
CA PRO A 103 -3.74 -1.58 4.98
C PRO A 103 -4.17 -2.47 6.15
N GLY A 104 -5.47 -2.76 6.27
CA GLY A 104 -6.02 -3.61 7.34
C GLY A 104 -5.60 -5.08 7.25
N ASN A 105 -5.10 -5.54 6.11
CA ASN A 105 -4.80 -6.95 5.86
C ASN A 105 -3.30 -7.28 5.97
N VAL A 106 -2.43 -6.26 5.98
CA VAL A 106 -0.96 -6.44 5.98
C VAL A 106 -0.47 -7.36 7.11
N ALA A 107 -0.94 -7.15 8.34
CA ALA A 107 -0.49 -7.91 9.51
C ALA A 107 -0.96 -9.37 9.49
N GLU A 108 -2.16 -9.63 8.97
CA GLU A 108 -2.72 -10.98 8.89
C GLU A 108 -2.05 -11.76 7.76
N ASP A 109 -1.98 -11.19 6.56
CA ASP A 109 -1.43 -11.90 5.39
C ASP A 109 0.09 -12.11 5.52
N PHE A 110 0.81 -11.20 6.18
CA PHE A 110 2.24 -11.41 6.45
C PHE A 110 2.42 -12.52 7.50
N ALA A 111 1.50 -12.65 8.47
CA ALA A 111 1.53 -13.76 9.41
C ALA A 111 1.24 -15.10 8.73
N GLU A 112 0.36 -15.15 7.73
CA GLU A 112 0.14 -16.34 6.91
C GLU A 112 1.43 -16.76 6.17
N ALA A 113 2.18 -15.80 5.62
CA ALA A 113 3.47 -16.07 5.00
C ALA A 113 4.51 -16.62 5.99
N LEU A 114 4.58 -16.06 7.20
CA LEU A 114 5.44 -16.60 8.27
C LEU A 114 4.98 -18.00 8.71
N ASN A 115 3.67 -18.23 8.86
CA ASN A 115 3.13 -19.54 9.22
C ASN A 115 3.48 -20.60 8.18
N TYR A 116 3.39 -20.26 6.89
CA TYR A 116 3.86 -21.12 5.81
C TYR A 116 5.36 -21.41 5.94
N PHE A 117 6.18 -20.39 6.09
CA PHE A 117 7.63 -20.53 6.24
C PHE A 117 8.01 -21.44 7.43
N TYR A 118 7.46 -21.21 8.63
CA TYR A 118 7.77 -22.04 9.81
C TYR A 118 7.12 -23.42 9.79
N LYS A 119 6.08 -23.63 8.98
CA LYS A 119 5.56 -24.98 8.73
C LYS A 119 6.56 -25.82 7.93
N VAL A 120 7.25 -25.20 6.98
CA VAL A 120 8.30 -25.86 6.18
C VAL A 120 9.60 -25.96 6.98
N HIS A 121 9.92 -24.94 7.78
CA HIS A 121 11.18 -24.83 8.52
C HIS A 121 10.99 -24.75 10.03
N SER A 122 10.52 -25.84 10.65
CA SER A 122 10.12 -25.86 12.08
C SER A 122 11.25 -25.59 13.08
N ASN A 123 12.51 -25.75 12.65
CA ASN A 123 13.69 -25.61 13.52
C ASN A 123 14.31 -24.19 13.49
N ILE A 124 13.82 -23.30 12.61
CA ILE A 124 14.35 -21.94 12.52
C ILE A 124 13.79 -21.08 13.67
N ASN A 125 14.68 -20.31 14.31
CA ASN A 125 14.29 -19.39 15.37
C ASN A 125 13.31 -18.33 14.85
N LYS A 126 12.27 -18.03 15.64
CA LYS A 126 11.24 -17.04 15.30
C LYS A 126 11.70 -15.58 15.40
N ASP A 127 12.88 -15.35 15.98
CA ASP A 127 13.54 -14.05 16.03
C ASP A 127 14.42 -13.82 14.79
N PRO A 128 14.05 -12.88 13.89
CA PRO A 128 14.83 -12.58 12.70
C PRO A 128 16.23 -12.04 12.98
N SER A 129 16.48 -11.52 14.19
CA SER A 129 17.81 -11.03 14.56
C SER A 129 18.86 -12.14 14.63
N THR A 130 18.43 -13.40 14.81
CA THR A 130 19.33 -14.55 14.91
C THR A 130 19.61 -15.23 13.57
N TRP A 131 19.01 -14.77 12.47
CA TRP A 131 19.12 -15.42 11.16
C TRP A 131 20.47 -15.21 10.47
N GLY A 132 21.24 -14.21 10.89
CA GLY A 132 22.57 -13.93 10.31
C GLY A 132 22.52 -13.76 8.79
N GLU A 133 23.41 -14.46 8.09
CA GLU A 133 23.54 -14.42 6.63
C GLU A 133 22.34 -15.04 5.89
N GLU A 134 21.68 -16.03 6.51
CA GLU A 134 20.51 -16.70 5.95
C GLU A 134 19.26 -15.82 5.90
N HIS A 135 19.29 -14.65 6.56
CA HIS A 135 18.18 -13.71 6.57
C HIS A 135 17.69 -13.39 5.15
N LYS A 136 18.60 -13.18 4.20
CA LYS A 136 18.25 -12.91 2.79
C LYS A 136 17.50 -14.07 2.14
N ASN A 137 17.89 -15.31 2.44
CA ASN A 137 17.27 -16.51 1.87
C ASN A 137 15.87 -16.71 2.44
N TYR A 138 15.73 -16.57 3.75
CA TYR A 138 14.45 -16.69 4.46
C TYR A 138 13.49 -15.57 4.06
N GLU A 139 13.96 -14.32 4.02
CA GLU A 139 13.16 -13.18 3.54
C GLU A 139 12.64 -13.44 2.12
N ARG A 140 13.49 -13.93 1.21
CA ARG A 140 13.08 -14.22 -0.17
C ARG A 140 11.93 -15.22 -0.22
N GLU A 141 11.99 -16.31 0.55
CA GLU A 141 10.92 -17.32 0.59
C GLU A 141 9.62 -16.75 1.17
N ILE A 142 9.73 -16.01 2.28
CA ILE A 142 8.59 -15.34 2.92
C ILE A 142 7.92 -14.36 1.94
N ILE A 143 8.72 -13.53 1.27
CA ILE A 143 8.21 -12.54 0.31
C ILE A 143 7.64 -13.19 -0.94
N GLU A 144 8.21 -14.31 -1.42
CA GLU A 144 7.64 -15.04 -2.56
C GLU A 144 6.25 -15.59 -2.22
N TYR A 145 6.06 -16.15 -1.03
CA TYR A 145 4.73 -16.55 -0.58
C TYR A 145 3.82 -15.33 -0.40
N TYR A 146 4.25 -14.36 0.39
CA TYR A 146 3.45 -13.16 0.72
C TYR A 146 2.98 -12.40 -0.52
N GLY A 147 3.87 -12.17 -1.48
CA GLY A 147 3.59 -11.43 -2.70
C GLY A 147 2.51 -12.10 -3.57
N ASN A 148 2.44 -13.43 -3.55
CA ASN A 148 1.50 -14.22 -4.35
C ASN A 148 0.17 -14.55 -3.63
N HIS A 149 0.11 -14.45 -2.30
CA HIS A 149 -1.07 -14.90 -1.52
C HIS A 149 -1.79 -13.78 -0.76
N ARG A 150 -1.17 -12.60 -0.59
CA ARG A 150 -1.82 -11.45 0.07
C ARG A 150 -3.10 -11.01 -0.64
N ARG A 151 -4.10 -10.63 0.15
CA ARG A 151 -5.41 -10.16 -0.31
C ARG A 151 -5.31 -8.77 -0.93
N GLY A 152 -6.12 -8.51 -1.95
CA GLY A 152 -6.20 -7.20 -2.60
C GLY A 152 -6.50 -7.32 -4.08
N THR A 153 -6.52 -6.16 -4.76
CA THR A 153 -6.79 -6.12 -6.20
C THR A 153 -5.52 -6.46 -6.98
N ASP A 154 -5.55 -7.54 -7.76
CA ASP A 154 -4.51 -7.92 -8.72
C ASP A 154 -3.11 -8.14 -8.10
N MET A 155 -3.05 -8.57 -6.83
CA MET A 155 -1.80 -8.59 -6.05
C MET A 155 -0.70 -9.47 -6.64
N VAL A 156 -1.06 -10.60 -7.25
CA VAL A 156 -0.11 -11.50 -7.93
C VAL A 156 0.58 -10.80 -9.09
N ASN A 157 -0.17 -10.12 -9.97
CA ASN A 157 0.43 -9.42 -11.11
C ASN A 157 1.20 -8.17 -10.67
N ARG A 158 0.72 -7.47 -9.64
CA ARG A 158 1.47 -6.35 -9.02
C ARG A 158 2.81 -6.83 -8.48
N PHE A 159 2.84 -7.95 -7.76
CA PHE A 159 4.08 -8.54 -7.25
C PHE A 159 5.04 -8.93 -8.38
N LYS A 160 4.56 -9.60 -9.43
CA LYS A 160 5.37 -9.92 -10.61
C LYS A 160 5.98 -8.67 -11.25
N LYS A 161 5.20 -7.58 -11.38
CA LYS A 161 5.68 -6.29 -11.90
C LYS A 161 6.74 -5.65 -11.01
N LEU A 162 6.60 -5.71 -9.68
CA LEU A 162 7.61 -5.22 -8.74
C LEU A 162 8.91 -6.02 -8.86
N LYS A 163 8.81 -7.35 -8.89
CA LYS A 163 9.95 -8.26 -9.03
C LYS A 163 10.70 -8.10 -10.36
N GLY A 164 10.02 -7.70 -11.43
CA GLY A 164 10.67 -7.38 -12.70
C GLY A 164 11.42 -6.05 -12.73
N LYS A 165 11.27 -5.20 -11.71
CA LYS A 165 11.85 -3.85 -11.64
C LYS A 165 12.94 -3.68 -10.57
N LEU A 166 13.02 -4.60 -9.61
CA LEU A 166 13.85 -4.51 -8.39
C LEU A 166 14.70 -5.77 -8.25
#